data_AF-A0A5D6Y3L3-F1
#
_entry.id   AF-A0A5D6Y3L3-F1
#
_cell.length_a   1.000
_cell.length_b   1.000
_cell.length_c   1.000
_cell.angle_alpha   90.00
_cell.angle_beta   90.00
_cell.angle_gamma   90.00
#
_symmetry.space_group_name_H-M   'P 1'
#
loop_
_entity.id
_entity.type
_entity.pdbx_description
1 polymer ?
#
loop_
_entity_poly.entity_id
_entity_poly.type
_entity_poly.pdbx_seq_one_letter_code
_entity_poly.pdbx_strand_id
1 'polypeptide(L)'
;MDLRICAPVLHSSGHSVCRADNVPRHTSLHLQAPSRFKGRERAIKFAAGTMRRVKDVIQREMKFYSLTSDIWLSITTDSFMSLTLHYMTADFRMREFTLMVKLLRGHHTGNAVLVALSSVLMDFGIEKERLVFVLRDNGFNMVKACDDWGVAISGCIGHCLHLVVRSFLIKRRGHSEEPTEMNEGGQHDNQLDHHNEEEDTTADYSTDFIDPRAEGTQFDEFRILSAASVLSRSL
;
A
#
# COMPACT_ATOMS: atom_id res chain seq x y z
N MET A 1 -2.08 -23.43 37.43
CA MET A 1 -2.12 -22.48 38.56
C MET A 1 -3.45 -21.76 38.46
N ASP A 2 -4.38 -22.14 39.35
CA ASP A 2 -5.79 -21.76 39.31
C ASP A 2 -6.00 -20.27 39.63
N LEU A 3 -6.68 -19.57 38.74
CA LEU A 3 -7.25 -18.24 38.99
C LEU A 3 -8.58 -18.41 39.71
N ARG A 4 -8.58 -18.25 41.05
CA ARG A 4 -9.83 -18.08 41.82
C ARG A 4 -10.23 -16.61 41.78
N ILE A 5 -11.33 -16.33 41.09
CA ILE A 5 -12.03 -15.05 41.12
C ILE A 5 -12.86 -15.03 42.41
N CYS A 6 -12.49 -14.20 43.39
CA CYS A 6 -13.34 -13.93 44.55
C CYS A 6 -14.27 -12.75 44.23
N ALA A 7 -15.56 -13.02 44.09
CA ALA A 7 -16.61 -12.00 44.15
C ALA A 7 -16.90 -11.64 45.63
N PRO A 8 -17.14 -10.37 45.98
CA PRO A 8 -17.43 -10.00 47.36
C PRO A 8 -18.90 -10.26 47.72
N VAL A 9 -19.11 -10.98 48.84
CA VAL A 9 -20.40 -11.11 49.51
C VAL A 9 -20.58 -9.92 50.45
N LEU A 10 -21.69 -9.19 50.31
CA LEU A 10 -22.09 -8.13 51.22
C LEU A 10 -22.79 -8.73 52.45
N HIS A 11 -22.25 -8.47 53.64
CA HIS A 11 -23.07 -8.38 54.85
C HIS A 11 -22.52 -7.40 55.89
N SER A 12 -23.44 -6.95 56.72
CA SER A 12 -23.51 -5.67 57.42
C SER A 12 -22.88 -5.65 58.82
N SER A 13 -22.46 -4.45 59.20
CA SER A 13 -22.23 -3.93 60.56
C SER A 13 -20.92 -4.31 61.27
N GLY A 14 -20.23 -3.29 61.77
CA GLY A 14 -19.08 -3.40 62.68
C GLY A 14 -17.82 -2.72 62.13
N HIS A 15 -17.50 -1.55 62.68
CA HIS A 15 -16.25 -0.84 62.40
C HIS A 15 -15.03 -1.73 62.66
N SER A 16 -14.32 -2.12 61.59
CA SER A 16 -12.90 -2.47 61.67
C SER A 16 -12.14 -1.60 60.68
N VAL A 17 -11.23 -0.78 61.19
CA VAL A 17 -10.27 -0.03 60.36
C VAL A 17 -9.35 -1.05 59.71
N CYS A 18 -9.68 -1.49 58.50
CA CYS A 18 -8.79 -2.28 57.67
C CYS A 18 -7.70 -1.32 57.17
N ARG A 19 -6.55 -1.34 57.84
CA ARG A 19 -5.32 -0.71 57.38
C ARG A 19 -5.03 -1.28 55.98
N ALA A 20 -5.09 -0.44 54.95
CA ALA A 20 -4.81 -0.80 53.57
C ALA A 20 -3.29 -0.99 53.33
N ASP A 21 -2.63 -1.76 54.19
CA ASP A 21 -1.18 -1.97 54.16
C ASP A 21 -0.89 -3.37 53.60
N ASN A 22 -1.22 -3.60 52.32
CA ASN A 22 -0.53 -4.53 51.40
C ASN A 22 -1.30 -4.73 50.08
N VAL A 23 -1.54 -3.65 49.33
CA VAL A 23 -1.66 -3.82 47.87
C VAL A 23 -0.22 -3.83 47.35
N PRO A 24 0.27 -4.92 46.70
CA PRO A 24 1.57 -4.88 46.05
C PRO A 24 1.55 -3.71 45.08
N ARG A 25 2.37 -2.69 45.34
CA ARG A 25 2.57 -1.60 44.39
C ARG A 25 3.01 -2.26 43.10
N HIS A 26 2.16 -2.20 42.07
CA HIS A 26 2.55 -2.57 40.71
C HIS A 26 3.90 -1.89 40.47
N THR A 27 4.97 -2.68 40.34
CA THR A 27 6.26 -2.17 39.91
C THR A 27 5.99 -1.54 38.56
N SER A 28 6.02 -0.21 38.49
CA SER A 28 5.85 0.46 37.21
C SER A 28 6.99 -0.04 36.33
N LEU A 29 6.63 -0.73 35.25
CA LEU A 29 7.61 -1.24 34.32
C LEU A 29 8.17 0.00 33.61
N HIS A 30 9.27 0.55 34.13
CA HIS A 30 9.87 1.76 33.59
C HIS A 30 10.61 1.42 32.29
N LEU A 31 9.84 1.28 31.20
CA LEU A 31 10.37 1.04 29.87
C LEU A 31 10.97 2.33 29.32
N GLN A 32 12.29 2.43 29.26
CA GLN A 32 12.96 3.57 28.64
C GLN A 32 13.05 3.35 27.12
N ALA A 33 12.51 4.28 26.34
CA ALA A 33 12.55 4.22 24.88
C ALA A 33 14.01 4.27 24.36
N PRO A 34 14.37 3.43 23.38
CA PRO A 34 15.71 3.48 22.79
C PRO A 34 15.93 4.77 21.99
N SER A 35 17.20 5.14 21.79
CA SER A 35 17.53 6.28 20.92
C SER A 35 17.13 6.00 19.46
N ARG A 36 16.89 7.07 18.68
CA ARG A 36 16.60 6.97 17.24
C ARG A 36 17.62 6.14 16.46
N PHE A 37 18.90 6.24 16.82
CA PHE A 37 19.97 5.47 16.17
C PHE A 37 19.83 3.97 16.45
N LYS A 38 19.65 3.61 17.73
CA LYS A 38 19.44 2.22 18.14
C LYS A 38 18.14 1.65 17.55
N GLY A 39 17.08 2.47 17.48
CA GLY A 39 15.81 2.11 16.83
C GLY A 39 16.01 1.81 15.35
N ARG A 40 16.69 2.70 14.62
CA ARG A 40 16.99 2.52 13.19
C ARG A 40 17.83 1.28 12.94
N GLU A 41 18.90 1.07 13.70
CA GLU A 41 19.76 -0.11 13.59
C GLU A 41 18.96 -1.41 13.79
N ARG A 42 18.12 -1.46 14.83
CA ARG A 42 17.24 -2.59 15.09
C ARG A 42 16.26 -2.83 13.95
N ALA A 43 15.64 -1.78 13.40
CA ALA A 43 14.72 -1.89 12.28
C ALA A 43 15.39 -2.43 11.01
N ILE A 44 16.58 -1.95 10.68
CA ILE A 44 17.38 -2.45 9.54
C ILE A 44 17.72 -3.92 9.73
N LYS A 45 18.23 -4.30 10.91
CA LYS A 45 18.57 -5.69 11.23
C LYS A 45 17.35 -6.60 11.17
N PHE A 46 16.22 -6.15 11.72
CA PHE A 46 14.96 -6.88 11.68
C PHE A 46 14.53 -7.11 10.23
N ALA A 47 14.50 -6.07 9.41
CA ALA A 47 14.06 -6.19 8.04
C ALA A 47 15.00 -7.02 7.16
N ALA A 48 16.32 -6.95 7.36
CA ALA A 48 17.25 -7.86 6.69
C ALA A 48 16.97 -9.33 7.06
N GLY A 49 16.65 -9.60 8.33
CA GLY A 49 16.22 -10.91 8.79
C GLY A 49 14.89 -11.36 8.17
N THR A 50 13.89 -10.48 8.16
CA THR A 50 12.58 -10.74 7.55
C THR A 50 12.69 -10.98 6.05
N MET A 51 13.50 -10.20 5.34
CA MET A 51 13.72 -10.36 3.91
C MET A 51 14.32 -11.72 3.58
N ARG A 52 15.29 -12.18 4.39
CA ARG A 52 15.84 -13.53 4.24
C ARG A 52 14.76 -14.60 4.40
N ARG A 53 13.97 -14.53 5.48
CA ARG A 53 12.88 -15.49 5.72
C ARG A 53 11.84 -15.48 4.61
N VAL A 54 11.47 -14.31 4.09
CA VAL A 54 10.52 -14.19 2.99
C VAL A 54 11.09 -14.81 1.71
N LYS A 55 12.36 -14.57 1.39
CA LYS A 55 13.03 -15.26 0.27
C LYS A 55 12.98 -16.78 0.46
N ASP A 56 13.35 -17.28 1.64
CA ASP A 56 13.36 -18.73 1.92
C ASP A 56 11.95 -19.35 1.75
N VAL A 57 10.91 -18.67 2.25
CA VAL A 57 9.51 -19.11 2.13
C VAL A 57 9.06 -19.11 0.67
N ILE A 58 9.34 -18.03 -0.07
CA ILE A 58 9.00 -17.92 -1.49
C ILE A 58 9.66 -19.05 -2.29
N GLN A 59 10.96 -19.28 -2.11
CA GLN A 59 11.70 -20.31 -2.85
C GLN A 59 11.19 -21.73 -2.55
N ARG A 60 10.74 -21.98 -1.32
CA ARG A 60 10.25 -23.30 -0.90
C ARG A 60 8.82 -23.59 -1.36
N GLU A 61 7.93 -22.60 -1.29
CA GLU A 61 6.49 -22.83 -1.36
C GLU A 61 5.85 -22.38 -2.67
N MET A 62 6.37 -21.30 -3.25
CA MET A 62 5.78 -20.71 -4.46
C MET A 62 6.06 -21.64 -5.64
N LYS A 63 5.06 -21.83 -6.52
CA LYS A 63 5.24 -22.45 -7.86
C LYS A 63 4.99 -21.46 -8.97
N PHE A 64 3.87 -20.76 -8.91
CA PHE A 64 3.51 -19.67 -9.82
C PHE A 64 3.04 -18.48 -8.97
N TYR A 65 3.09 -17.29 -9.54
CA TYR A 65 2.69 -16.09 -8.83
C TYR A 65 2.06 -15.04 -9.74
N SER A 66 1.36 -14.11 -9.11
CA SER A 66 0.91 -12.87 -9.71
C SER A 66 1.49 -11.68 -8.94
N LEU A 67 1.52 -10.53 -9.59
CA LEU A 67 1.98 -9.29 -8.99
C LEU A 67 0.84 -8.27 -9.00
N THR A 68 0.82 -7.42 -7.97
CA THR A 68 0.04 -6.18 -7.98
C THR A 68 1.00 -5.01 -7.79
N SER A 69 0.87 -3.99 -8.62
CA SER A 69 1.68 -2.77 -8.53
C SER A 69 0.80 -1.54 -8.64
N ASP A 70 1.22 -0.49 -7.94
CA ASP A 70 0.55 0.80 -7.89
C ASP A 70 1.61 1.90 -7.79
N ILE A 71 1.38 2.99 -8.51
CA ILE A 71 2.16 4.23 -8.41
C ILE A 71 1.22 5.34 -7.93
N TRP A 72 1.59 5.97 -6.84
CA TRP A 72 0.83 7.09 -6.30
C TRP A 72 1.75 8.26 -5.97
N LEU A 73 1.17 9.46 -5.96
CA LEU A 73 1.81 10.68 -5.52
C LEU A 73 1.52 10.89 -4.02
N SER A 74 2.53 11.29 -3.27
CA SER A 74 2.33 11.80 -1.92
C SER A 74 1.72 13.19 -1.95
N ILE A 75 1.31 13.66 -0.77
CA ILE A 75 0.85 15.04 -0.55
C ILE A 75 1.98 16.05 -0.86
N THR A 76 3.24 15.63 -0.72
CA THR A 76 4.43 16.42 -1.07
C THR A 76 4.88 16.23 -2.52
N THR A 77 4.04 15.65 -3.37
CA THR A 77 4.29 15.36 -4.80
C THR A 77 5.44 14.38 -5.06
N ASP A 78 5.80 13.59 -4.06
CA ASP A 78 6.78 12.51 -4.20
C ASP A 78 6.09 11.26 -4.75
N SER A 79 6.58 10.71 -5.86
CA SER A 79 6.04 9.48 -6.43
C SER A 79 6.56 8.24 -5.73
N PHE A 80 5.66 7.41 -5.23
CA PHE A 80 5.96 6.11 -4.68
C PHE A 80 5.43 5.00 -5.57
N MET A 81 6.15 3.90 -5.59
CA MET A 81 5.76 2.67 -6.26
C MET A 81 5.79 1.53 -5.28
N SER A 82 4.77 0.68 -5.31
CA SER A 82 4.76 -0.59 -4.61
C SER A 82 4.75 -1.78 -5.55
N LEU A 83 5.30 -2.90 -5.08
CA LEU A 83 5.15 -4.20 -5.72
C LEU A 83 4.82 -5.23 -4.65
N THR A 84 3.67 -5.88 -4.80
CA THR A 84 3.22 -6.97 -3.93
C THR A 84 3.09 -8.25 -4.75
N LEU A 85 3.69 -9.31 -4.23
CA LEU A 85 3.65 -10.64 -4.80
C LEU A 85 2.56 -11.45 -4.13
N HIS A 86 1.83 -12.22 -4.94
CA HIS A 86 0.73 -13.07 -4.53
C HIS A 86 0.95 -14.47 -5.09
N TYR A 87 0.81 -15.49 -4.26
CA TYR A 87 0.84 -16.88 -4.71
C TYR A 87 -0.08 -17.75 -3.86
N MET A 88 -0.35 -18.94 -4.36
CA MET A 88 -1.11 -19.96 -3.65
C MET A 88 -0.20 -21.14 -3.31
N THR A 89 -0.27 -21.61 -2.07
CA THR A 89 0.48 -22.77 -1.58
C THR A 89 -0.15 -24.08 -2.07
N ALA A 90 0.52 -25.21 -1.83
CA ALA A 90 0.02 -26.53 -2.19
C ALA A 90 -1.28 -26.92 -1.47
N ASP A 91 -1.55 -26.33 -0.30
CA ASP A 91 -2.78 -26.49 0.47
C ASP A 91 -3.84 -25.42 0.16
N PHE A 92 -3.75 -24.77 -1.00
CA PHE A 92 -4.69 -23.75 -1.48
C PHE A 92 -4.85 -22.55 -0.54
N ARG A 93 -3.77 -22.17 0.17
CA ARG A 93 -3.75 -20.95 0.96
C ARG A 93 -3.10 -19.83 0.16
N MET A 94 -3.80 -18.70 0.09
CA MET A 94 -3.25 -17.48 -0.48
C MET A 94 -2.18 -16.90 0.44
N ARG A 95 -1.08 -16.47 -0.16
CA ARG A 95 0.04 -15.79 0.48
C ARG A 95 0.35 -14.52 -0.29
N GLU A 96 0.64 -13.46 0.44
CA GLU A 96 1.04 -12.19 -0.14
C GLU A 96 2.25 -11.59 0.58
N PHE A 97 3.12 -10.94 -0.17
CA PHE A 97 4.28 -10.24 0.35
C PHE A 97 4.52 -8.94 -0.44
N THR A 98 4.52 -7.80 0.25
CA THR A 98 4.99 -6.54 -0.34
C THR A 98 6.51 -6.58 -0.43
N LEU A 99 7.02 -6.79 -1.64
CA LEU A 99 8.44 -6.93 -1.92
C LEU A 99 9.15 -5.58 -1.97
N MET A 100 8.44 -4.54 -2.41
CA MET A 100 8.99 -3.21 -2.58
C MET A 100 7.96 -2.14 -2.23
N VAL A 101 8.41 -1.12 -1.50
CA VAL A 101 7.89 0.24 -1.57
C VAL A 101 9.09 1.14 -1.80
N LYS A 102 9.04 1.96 -2.86
CA LYS A 102 10.18 2.74 -3.33
C LYS A 102 9.74 4.12 -3.79
N LEU A 103 10.51 5.12 -3.36
CA LEU A 103 10.45 6.46 -3.94
C LEU A 103 11.03 6.41 -5.36
N LEU A 104 10.22 6.77 -6.36
CA LEU A 104 10.69 6.99 -7.71
C LEU A 104 11.22 8.43 -7.80
N ARG A 105 12.49 8.61 -8.13
CA ARG A 105 13.12 9.94 -8.32
C ARG A 105 13.24 10.25 -9.81
N GLY A 106 13.05 11.51 -10.20
CA GLY A 106 13.15 11.95 -11.59
C GLY A 106 11.96 11.55 -12.45
N HIS A 107 12.12 11.56 -13.78
CA HIS A 107 11.03 11.23 -14.70
C HIS A 107 10.60 9.76 -14.60
N HIS A 108 9.35 9.52 -14.24
CA HIS A 108 8.76 8.18 -14.05
C HIS A 108 8.44 7.47 -15.36
N THR A 109 9.36 7.47 -16.32
CA THR A 109 9.17 6.82 -17.62
C THR A 109 8.82 5.34 -17.47
N GLY A 110 8.05 4.78 -18.41
CA GLY A 110 7.74 3.35 -18.39
C GLY A 110 8.98 2.45 -18.31
N ASN A 111 10.09 2.83 -18.96
CA ASN A 111 11.35 2.09 -18.84
C ASN A 111 11.90 2.09 -17.40
N ALA A 112 11.85 3.22 -16.69
CA ALA A 112 12.29 3.29 -15.29
C ALA A 112 11.42 2.40 -14.37
N VAL A 113 10.11 2.36 -14.64
CA VAL A 113 9.16 1.49 -13.94
C VAL A 113 9.47 0.01 -14.21
N LEU A 114 9.72 -0.37 -15.46
CA LEU A 114 10.11 -1.73 -15.84
C LEU A 114 11.41 -2.17 -15.15
N VAL A 115 12.44 -1.31 -15.15
CA VAL A 115 13.70 -1.58 -14.45
C VAL A 115 13.46 -1.76 -12.95
N ALA A 116 12.61 -0.93 -12.34
CA ALA A 116 12.27 -1.08 -10.93
C ALA A 116 11.61 -2.44 -10.64
N LEU A 117 10.60 -2.83 -11.41
CA LEU A 117 9.89 -4.11 -11.26
C LEU A 117 10.81 -5.32 -11.43
N SER A 118 11.56 -5.35 -12.53
CA SER A 118 12.47 -6.45 -12.84
C SER A 118 13.60 -6.57 -11.82
N SER A 119 14.14 -5.44 -11.32
CA SER A 119 15.17 -5.45 -10.28
C SER A 119 14.69 -6.09 -8.97
N VAL A 120 13.41 -5.92 -8.61
CA VAL A 120 12.86 -6.55 -7.40
C VAL A 120 12.77 -8.06 -7.55
N LEU A 121 12.37 -8.57 -8.73
CA LEU A 121 12.37 -10.00 -8.97
C LEU A 121 13.79 -10.58 -8.87
N MET A 122 14.79 -9.90 -9.46
CA MET A 122 16.19 -10.29 -9.34
C MET A 122 16.67 -10.27 -7.89
N ASP A 123 16.34 -9.23 -7.12
CA ASP A 123 16.72 -9.11 -5.71
C ASP A 123 16.16 -10.28 -4.88
N PHE A 124 14.94 -10.74 -5.17
CA PHE A 124 14.32 -11.89 -4.50
C PHE A 124 14.68 -13.25 -5.10
N GLY A 125 15.45 -13.29 -6.19
CA GLY A 125 15.80 -14.52 -6.91
C GLY A 125 14.59 -15.20 -7.54
N ILE A 126 13.61 -14.42 -7.98
CA ILE A 126 12.36 -14.91 -8.54
C ILE A 126 12.44 -14.89 -10.06
N GLU A 127 12.14 -16.02 -10.67
CA GLU A 127 12.12 -16.20 -12.13
C GLU A 127 10.87 -15.54 -12.74
N LYS A 128 11.06 -14.84 -13.87
CA LYS A 128 9.96 -14.17 -14.59
C LYS A 128 9.03 -15.21 -15.23
N GLU A 129 9.56 -16.37 -15.62
CA GLU A 129 8.87 -17.45 -16.32
C GLU A 129 7.72 -18.04 -15.50
N ARG A 130 7.74 -17.82 -14.19
CA ARG A 130 6.74 -18.28 -13.22
C ARG A 130 5.67 -17.21 -12.93
N LEU A 131 5.80 -16.02 -13.51
CA LEU A 131 4.82 -14.94 -13.44
C LEU A 131 3.64 -15.23 -14.36
N VAL A 132 2.46 -15.35 -13.78
CA VAL A 132 1.22 -15.62 -14.52
C VAL A 132 0.54 -14.33 -14.94
N PHE A 133 0.61 -13.30 -14.09
CA PHE A 133 -0.24 -12.13 -14.25
C PHE A 133 0.23 -10.91 -13.45
N VAL A 134 0.01 -9.70 -13.97
CA VAL A 134 0.24 -8.44 -13.26
C VAL A 134 -1.04 -7.60 -13.24
N LEU A 135 -1.53 -7.25 -12.04
CA LEU A 135 -2.55 -6.23 -11.85
C LEU A 135 -1.86 -4.88 -11.60
N ARG A 136 -2.21 -3.87 -12.40
CA ARG A 136 -1.59 -2.54 -12.32
C ARG A 136 -2.61 -1.40 -12.26
N ASP A 137 -2.20 -0.20 -11.89
CA ASP A 137 -2.96 1.02 -12.18
C ASP A 137 -3.01 1.32 -13.69
N ASN A 138 -3.97 2.13 -14.16
CA ASN A 138 -4.07 2.50 -15.59
C ASN A 138 -3.11 3.65 -15.97
N GLY A 139 -2.15 4.01 -15.11
CA GLY A 139 -1.21 5.08 -15.40
C GLY A 139 -0.39 4.76 -16.65
N PHE A 140 -0.22 5.76 -17.53
CA PHE A 140 0.44 5.60 -18.83
C PHE A 140 1.81 4.90 -18.72
N ASN A 141 2.63 5.30 -17.75
CA ASN A 141 3.95 4.72 -17.54
C ASN A 141 3.89 3.27 -17.05
N MET A 142 2.86 2.91 -16.28
CA MET A 142 2.67 1.53 -15.85
C MET A 142 2.23 0.66 -17.03
N VAL A 143 1.23 1.11 -17.79
CA VAL A 143 0.80 0.40 -19.02
C VAL A 143 2.00 0.14 -19.94
N LYS A 144 2.75 1.20 -20.28
CA LYS A 144 3.94 1.06 -21.13
C LYS A 144 4.97 0.07 -20.58
N ALA A 145 5.27 0.14 -19.29
CA ALA A 145 6.28 -0.73 -18.68
C ALA A 145 5.89 -2.21 -18.74
N CYS A 146 4.62 -2.53 -18.48
CA CYS A 146 4.14 -3.91 -18.55
C CYS A 146 4.03 -4.42 -19.99
N ASP A 147 3.62 -3.57 -20.93
CA ASP A 147 3.59 -3.91 -22.36
C ASP A 147 5.01 -4.25 -22.86
N ASP A 148 5.97 -3.38 -22.55
CA ASP A 148 7.39 -3.62 -22.85
C ASP A 148 7.94 -4.87 -22.13
N TRP A 149 7.40 -5.21 -20.95
CA TRP A 149 7.79 -6.40 -20.21
C TRP A 149 7.29 -7.69 -20.86
N GLY A 150 6.22 -7.63 -21.66
CA GLY A 150 5.59 -8.79 -22.31
C GLY A 150 4.99 -9.76 -21.30
N VAL A 151 4.22 -9.25 -20.34
CA VAL A 151 3.53 -10.05 -19.31
C VAL A 151 2.02 -9.94 -19.46
N ALA A 152 1.27 -10.95 -19.04
CA ALA A 152 -0.19 -10.85 -19.01
C ALA A 152 -0.62 -9.81 -17.96
N ILE A 153 -1.54 -8.93 -18.33
CA ILE A 153 -1.97 -7.80 -17.49
C ILE A 153 -3.48 -7.71 -17.33
N SER A 154 -3.89 -7.05 -16.26
CA SER A 154 -5.19 -6.38 -16.18
C SER A 154 -5.10 -5.10 -15.37
N GLY A 155 -6.13 -4.28 -15.54
CA GLY A 155 -6.28 -3.08 -14.77
C GLY A 155 -7.00 -3.19 -13.46
N CYS A 156 -6.58 -2.33 -12.53
CA CYS A 156 -7.24 -2.13 -11.26
C CYS A 156 -8.69 -1.69 -11.49
N ILE A 157 -9.63 -2.57 -11.16
CA ILE A 157 -11.07 -2.31 -11.26
C ILE A 157 -11.46 -1.10 -10.41
N GLY A 158 -10.86 -0.93 -9.24
CA GLY A 158 -11.10 0.24 -8.38
C GLY A 158 -10.72 1.55 -9.06
N HIS A 159 -9.58 1.57 -9.75
CA HIS A 159 -9.16 2.73 -10.54
C HIS A 159 -10.12 2.97 -11.72
N CYS A 160 -10.51 1.92 -12.45
CA CYS A 160 -11.51 2.04 -13.51
C CYS A 160 -12.84 2.62 -13.00
N LEU A 161 -13.32 2.13 -11.85
CA LEU A 161 -14.54 2.63 -11.23
C LEU A 161 -14.41 4.10 -10.84
N HIS A 162 -13.27 4.48 -10.25
CA HIS A 162 -12.99 5.88 -9.91
C HIS A 162 -13.03 6.77 -11.15
N LEU A 163 -12.41 6.36 -12.27
CA LEU A 163 -12.44 7.13 -13.52
C LEU A 163 -13.87 7.33 -14.03
N VAL A 164 -14.68 6.27 -14.05
CA VAL A 164 -16.08 6.34 -14.49
C VAL A 164 -16.89 7.28 -13.57
N VAL A 165 -16.82 7.10 -12.25
CA VAL A 165 -17.58 7.90 -11.29
C VAL A 165 -17.14 9.37 -11.31
N ARG A 166 -15.83 9.64 -11.39
CA ARG A 166 -15.27 11.00 -11.45
C ARG A 166 -15.86 11.78 -12.62
N SER A 167 -16.02 11.16 -13.79
CA SER A 167 -16.63 11.82 -14.97
C SER A 167 -18.06 12.30 -14.74
N PHE A 168 -18.81 11.69 -13.80
CA PHE A 168 -20.17 12.13 -13.46
C PHE A 168 -20.22 13.15 -12.32
N LEU A 169 -19.18 13.21 -11.48
CA LEU A 169 -19.12 14.13 -10.33
C LEU A 169 -18.50 15.49 -10.66
N ILE A 170 -17.78 15.60 -11.77
CA ILE A 170 -17.25 16.90 -12.24
C ILE A 170 -18.43 17.75 -12.75
N LYS A 171 -18.76 18.80 -11.99
CA LYS A 171 -19.75 19.81 -12.40
C LYS A 171 -19.29 20.43 -13.72
N ARG A 172 -20.05 20.22 -14.80
CA ARG A 172 -19.82 20.95 -16.05
C ARG A 172 -19.92 22.44 -15.74
N ARG A 173 -18.84 23.20 -15.96
CA ARG A 173 -18.92 24.65 -16.05
C ARG A 173 -19.82 24.93 -17.25
N GLY A 174 -21.01 25.45 -17.00
CA GLY A 174 -21.99 25.71 -18.06
C GLY A 174 -21.39 26.67 -19.07
N HIS A 175 -21.21 26.21 -20.31
CA HIS A 175 -21.26 27.14 -21.42
C HIS A 175 -22.74 27.52 -21.57
N SER A 176 -23.06 28.77 -21.26
CA SER A 176 -24.25 29.40 -21.82
C SER A 176 -24.00 29.58 -23.31
N GLU A 177 -24.30 28.54 -24.10
CA GLU A 177 -24.42 28.70 -25.55
C GLU A 177 -25.77 29.38 -25.80
N GLU A 178 -25.72 30.69 -26.10
CA GLU A 178 -26.76 31.30 -26.91
C GLU A 178 -26.71 30.64 -28.31
N PRO A 179 -27.85 30.28 -28.90
CA PRO A 179 -27.88 29.66 -30.21
C PRO A 179 -27.58 30.72 -31.28
N THR A 180 -26.34 30.75 -31.78
CA THR A 180 -26.03 31.52 -32.99
C THR A 180 -26.45 30.75 -34.23
N GLU A 181 -27.19 31.44 -35.09
CA GLU A 181 -27.89 30.96 -36.27
C GLU A 181 -27.05 30.10 -37.23
N MET A 182 -27.72 29.12 -37.83
CA MET A 182 -27.18 28.28 -38.90
C MET A 182 -26.80 29.14 -40.10
N ASN A 183 -25.56 29.00 -40.58
CA ASN A 183 -25.22 29.40 -41.94
C ASN A 183 -24.50 28.26 -42.65
N GLU A 184 -25.09 27.83 -43.76
CA GLU A 184 -24.58 26.80 -44.65
C GLU A 184 -23.40 27.33 -45.47
N GLY A 185 -22.31 26.58 -45.55
CA GLY A 185 -21.32 26.73 -46.62
C GLY A 185 -19.88 26.37 -46.23
N GLY A 186 -19.34 25.33 -46.88
CA GLY A 186 -17.89 25.18 -47.09
C GLY A 186 -17.28 23.87 -46.60
N GLN A 187 -16.77 23.10 -47.56
CA GLN A 187 -16.07 21.81 -47.45
C GLN A 187 -14.59 21.93 -47.01
N HIS A 188 -14.08 20.83 -46.41
CA HIS A 188 -12.65 20.42 -46.23
C HIS A 188 -11.84 21.17 -45.15
N ASP A 189 -11.04 20.57 -44.23
CA ASP A 189 -10.23 19.34 -44.24
C ASP A 189 -10.03 18.72 -42.82
N ASN A 190 -9.54 17.46 -42.79
CA ASN A 190 -9.10 16.68 -41.61
C ASN A 190 -7.98 17.35 -40.79
N GLN A 191 -8.17 17.46 -39.46
CA GLN A 191 -7.07 17.43 -38.48
C GLN A 191 -7.64 17.01 -37.11
N LEU A 192 -7.24 15.82 -36.62
CA LEU A 192 -7.53 15.35 -35.26
C LEU A 192 -6.46 15.93 -34.32
N ASP A 193 -6.76 17.04 -33.66
CA ASP A 193 -5.86 17.64 -32.68
C ASP A 193 -6.00 16.96 -31.32
N HIS A 194 -4.90 16.33 -30.93
CA HIS A 194 -4.71 15.61 -29.67
C HIS A 194 -4.15 16.61 -28.64
N HIS A 195 -5.02 17.25 -27.87
CA HIS A 195 -4.64 18.03 -26.69
C HIS A 195 -5.53 17.65 -25.50
N ASN A 196 -5.07 16.69 -24.70
CA ASN A 196 -5.52 16.55 -23.32
C ASN A 196 -4.44 17.15 -22.43
N GLU A 197 -4.62 18.42 -22.07
CA GLU A 197 -3.98 19.01 -20.90
C GLU A 197 -4.75 18.53 -19.67
N GLU A 198 -4.10 17.74 -18.82
CA GLU A 198 -4.65 17.36 -17.51
C GLU A 198 -4.64 18.59 -16.59
N GLU A 199 -5.79 19.26 -16.45
CA GLU A 199 -6.00 20.32 -15.47
C GLU A 199 -6.18 19.68 -14.08
N ASP A 200 -5.12 19.76 -13.27
CA ASP A 200 -5.07 19.35 -11.86
C ASP A 200 -6.05 20.21 -11.04
N THR A 201 -7.19 19.63 -10.70
CA THR A 201 -8.16 20.22 -9.77
C THR A 201 -8.10 19.47 -8.45
N THR A 202 -7.41 20.07 -7.48
CA THR A 202 -7.36 19.67 -6.08
C THR A 202 -8.73 19.88 -5.43
N ALA A 203 -9.55 18.82 -5.38
CA ALA A 203 -10.75 18.80 -4.57
C ALA A 203 -10.40 18.31 -3.16
N ASP A 204 -10.48 19.22 -2.18
CA ASP A 204 -10.34 18.95 -0.76
C ASP A 204 -11.50 18.06 -0.27
N TYR A 205 -11.21 16.80 0.07
CA TYR A 205 -12.16 15.92 0.74
C TYR A 205 -11.64 15.57 2.13
N SER A 206 -12.41 15.95 3.14
CA SER A 206 -12.19 15.65 4.54
C SER A 206 -12.06 14.13 4.76
N THR A 207 -10.90 13.69 5.26
CA THR A 207 -10.67 12.30 5.67
C THR A 207 -10.99 12.14 7.15
N ASP A 208 -12.22 11.73 7.48
CA ASP A 208 -12.50 11.17 8.79
C ASP A 208 -11.75 9.84 8.93
N PHE A 209 -10.83 9.82 9.89
CA PHE A 209 -9.87 8.76 10.15
C PHE A 209 -10.59 7.50 10.68
N ILE A 210 -10.71 6.45 9.87
CA ILE A 210 -11.22 5.16 10.33
C ILE A 210 -10.11 4.45 11.11
N ASP A 211 -10.34 4.22 12.41
CA ASP A 211 -9.42 3.53 13.33
C ASP A 211 -9.20 2.06 12.91
N PRO A 212 -7.97 1.66 12.53
CA PRO A 212 -7.69 0.31 12.06
C PRO A 212 -7.57 -0.73 13.18
N ARG A 213 -7.86 -0.39 14.45
CA ARG A 213 -7.80 -1.34 15.58
C ARG A 213 -9.04 -2.22 15.77
N ALA A 214 -10.02 -2.16 14.88
CA ALA A 214 -11.33 -2.78 15.13
C ALA A 214 -11.38 -4.31 14.95
N GLU A 215 -10.41 -4.97 14.31
CA GLU A 215 -10.48 -6.44 14.15
C GLU A 215 -9.16 -7.13 14.49
N GLY A 216 -9.19 -7.82 15.65
CA GLY A 216 -8.13 -8.67 16.14
C GLY A 216 -7.94 -9.88 15.23
N THR A 217 -7.08 -9.75 14.23
CA THR A 217 -6.54 -10.87 13.47
C THR A 217 -5.05 -10.99 13.71
N GLN A 218 -4.62 -12.20 14.00
CA GLN A 218 -3.25 -12.61 14.29
C GLN A 218 -2.39 -12.52 13.00
N PHE A 219 -2.11 -11.30 12.54
CA PHE A 219 -1.50 -11.02 11.23
C PHE A 219 -0.54 -9.80 11.25
N ASP A 220 0.25 -9.65 12.32
CA ASP A 220 1.00 -8.40 12.54
C ASP A 220 2.54 -8.45 12.37
N GLU A 221 3.14 -9.60 12.03
CA GLU A 221 4.63 -9.68 11.99
C GLU A 221 5.25 -9.46 10.60
N PHE A 222 4.48 -9.50 9.50
CA PHE A 222 5.03 -9.59 8.14
C PHE A 222 4.89 -8.34 7.25
N ARG A 223 4.23 -7.27 7.72
CA ARG A 223 4.07 -6.01 6.95
C ARG A 223 5.30 -5.09 6.96
N ILE A 224 6.37 -5.44 7.69
CA ILE A 224 7.51 -4.56 7.98
C ILE A 224 8.59 -4.57 6.87
N LEU A 225 8.38 -5.24 5.74
CA LEU A 225 9.34 -5.16 4.62
C LEU A 225 9.32 -3.79 3.91
N SER A 226 8.19 -3.08 3.94
CA SER A 226 8.02 -1.76 3.32
C SER A 226 8.94 -0.68 3.93
N ALA A 227 9.03 -0.62 5.26
CA ALA A 227 9.75 0.46 5.95
C ALA A 227 11.28 0.41 5.76
N ALA A 228 11.86 -0.76 5.56
CA ALA A 228 13.31 -0.90 5.51
C ALA A 228 13.93 -0.70 4.11
N SER A 229 13.17 -0.94 3.05
CA SER A 229 13.54 -0.58 1.67
C SER A 229 13.79 0.93 1.55
N VAL A 230 12.93 1.74 2.19
CA VAL A 230 13.03 3.21 2.19
C VAL A 230 14.23 3.70 3.01
N LEU A 231 14.52 3.04 4.14
CA LEU A 231 15.59 3.45 5.05
C LEU A 231 17.00 3.07 4.57
N SER A 232 17.15 2.04 3.74
CA SER A 232 18.49 1.58 3.28
C SER A 232 19.05 2.38 2.10
N ARG A 233 18.19 2.99 1.26
CA ARG A 233 18.58 3.73 0.05
C ARG A 233 18.66 5.25 0.23
N SER A 234 18.58 5.74 1.48
CA SER A 234 18.80 7.15 1.84
C SER A 234 20.23 7.40 2.35
N LEU A 235 21.16 6.51 1.99
CA LEU A 235 22.61 6.64 2.18
C LEU A 235 23.28 6.84 0.83
#